data_AF-A0A0V0YQD5-F1
#
_entry.id   AF-A0A0V0YQD5-F1
#
_cell.length_a   1.000
_cell.length_b   1.000
_cell.length_c   1.000
_cell.angle_alpha   90.00
_cell.angle_beta   90.00
_cell.angle_gamma   90.00
#
_symmetry.space_group_name_H-M   'P 1'
#
loop_
_entity.id
_entity.type
_entity.pdbx_description
1 polymer ?
#
loop_
_entity_poly.entity_id
_entity_poly.type
_entity_poly.pdbx_seq_one_letter_code
_entity_poly.pdbx_strand_id
1 'polypeptide(L)'
;MVQYHMDEAMVDVLSALEVEEADDYDKLKSTLFRVFGINNSEERYTKEFINRRQRENDSVEEYADHLKRLLPKAFPQLKDQADGILLQQFEAGIRQDMIKFTILRSAPDSF
;
A
#
# COMPACT_ATOMS: atom_id res chain seq x y z
N MET A 1 26.08 -24.86 18.46
CA MET A 1 25.02 -25.21 17.48
C MET A 1 23.75 -24.54 17.98
N VAL A 2 23.26 -23.51 17.27
CA VAL A 2 22.03 -22.82 17.66
C VAL A 2 20.87 -23.62 17.10
N GLN A 3 20.06 -24.22 17.97
CA GLN A 3 18.80 -24.84 17.56
C GLN A 3 17.76 -23.73 17.40
N TYR A 4 17.38 -23.47 16.15
CA TYR A 4 16.22 -22.66 15.86
C TYR A 4 14.99 -23.54 16.10
N HIS A 5 14.25 -23.26 17.16
CA HIS A 5 12.96 -23.90 17.38
C HIS A 5 11.93 -23.23 16.46
N MET A 6 11.50 -23.96 15.43
CA MET A 6 10.35 -23.55 14.63
C MET A 6 9.10 -24.14 15.28
N ASP A 7 8.09 -23.29 15.46
CA ASP A 7 6.78 -23.70 15.97
C ASP A 7 6.21 -24.83 15.10
N GLU A 8 5.64 -25.86 15.72
CA GLU A 8 5.03 -27.01 15.03
C GLU A 8 3.94 -26.55 14.04
N ALA A 9 3.19 -25.50 14.39
CA ALA A 9 2.19 -24.91 13.49
C ALA A 9 2.83 -24.29 12.23
N MET A 10 4.05 -23.76 12.33
CA MET A 10 4.77 -23.23 11.18
C MET A 10 5.29 -24.35 10.27
N VAL A 11 5.67 -25.50 10.84
CA VAL A 11 6.06 -26.69 10.07
C VAL A 11 4.89 -27.23 9.25
N ASP A 12 3.70 -27.30 9.84
CA ASP A 12 2.48 -27.73 9.15
C ASP A 12 2.12 -26.79 7.98
N VAL A 13 2.22 -25.47 8.20
CA VAL A 13 1.97 -24.48 7.15
C VAL A 13 2.98 -24.61 6.01
N LEU A 14 4.27 -24.75 6.29
CA LEU A 14 5.30 -24.91 5.25
C LEU A 14 5.11 -26.22 4.47
N SER A 15 4.75 -27.31 5.17
CA SER A 15 4.45 -28.60 4.54
C SER A 15 3.24 -28.51 3.60
N ALA A 16 2.18 -27.81 4.01
CA ALA A 16 1.00 -27.58 3.17
C ALA A 16 1.30 -26.70 1.95
N LEU A 17 2.38 -25.91 1.98
CA LEU A 17 2.85 -25.10 0.86
C LEU A 17 3.82 -25.87 -0.05
N GLU A 18 4.08 -27.16 0.24
CA GLU A 18 5.06 -28.00 -0.45
C GLU A 18 6.47 -27.38 -0.40
N VAL A 19 6.83 -26.79 0.74
CA VAL A 19 8.20 -26.31 1.01
C VAL A 19 8.92 -27.31 1.89
N GLU A 20 10.06 -27.79 1.41
CA GLU A 20 10.92 -28.72 2.14
C GLU A 20 12.03 -27.99 2.92
N GLU A 21 12.58 -28.60 3.96
CA GLU A 21 13.71 -28.03 4.72
C GLU A 21 14.95 -27.77 3.83
N ALA A 22 15.11 -28.56 2.75
CA ALA A 22 16.19 -28.44 1.79
C ALA A 22 15.98 -27.32 0.75
N ASP A 23 14.78 -26.74 0.67
CA ASP A 23 14.50 -25.64 -0.25
C ASP A 23 15.28 -24.39 0.15
N ASP A 24 15.80 -23.71 -0.85
CA ASP A 24 16.49 -22.44 -0.64
C ASP A 24 15.52 -21.29 -0.35
N TYR A 25 16.10 -20.16 0.07
CA TYR A 25 15.34 -18.96 0.39
C TYR A 25 14.49 -18.46 -0.79
N ASP A 26 15.00 -18.56 -2.02
CA ASP A 26 14.29 -18.07 -3.21
C ASP A 26 13.10 -18.95 -3.55
N LYS A 27 13.22 -20.27 -3.37
CA LYS A 27 12.15 -21.24 -3.52
C LYS A 27 11.03 -21.00 -2.49
N LEU A 28 11.36 -20.90 -1.20
CA LEU A 28 10.41 -20.55 -0.14
C LEU A 28 9.70 -19.22 -0.46
N LYS A 29 10.48 -18.18 -0.79
CA LYS A 29 9.97 -16.85 -1.13
C LYS A 29 9.02 -16.90 -2.33
N SER A 30 9.39 -17.59 -3.41
CA SER A 30 8.57 -17.70 -4.61
C SER A 30 7.26 -18.46 -4.36
N THR A 31 7.27 -19.52 -3.54
CA THR A 31 6.08 -20.25 -3.13
C THR A 31 5.15 -19.38 -2.29
N LEU A 32 5.70 -18.63 -1.33
CA LEU A 32 4.91 -17.67 -0.54
C LEU A 32 4.29 -16.58 -1.43
N PHE A 33 5.02 -16.05 -2.41
CA PHE A 33 4.45 -15.11 -3.38
C PHE A 33 3.41 -15.76 -4.29
N ARG A 34 3.56 -17.01 -4.68
CA ARG A 34 2.58 -17.74 -5.50
C ARG A 34 1.27 -17.96 -4.74
N VAL A 35 1.36 -18.38 -3.48
CA VAL A 35 0.19 -18.78 -2.66
C VAL A 35 -0.46 -17.60 -1.96
N PHE A 36 0.35 -16.72 -1.36
CA PHE A 36 -0.12 -15.57 -0.55
C PHE A 36 0.16 -14.22 -1.18
N GLY A 37 0.93 -14.15 -2.26
CA GLY A 37 1.15 -12.92 -3.01
C GLY A 37 -0.08 -12.57 -3.82
N ILE A 38 -1.21 -12.35 -3.11
CA ILE A 38 -2.49 -11.89 -3.62
C ILE A 38 -2.23 -10.74 -4.58
N ASN A 39 -2.35 -11.03 -5.88
CA ASN A 39 -2.69 -10.10 -6.93
C ASN A 39 -1.98 -8.74 -6.82
N ASN A 40 -0.69 -8.73 -6.46
CA ASN A 40 0.13 -7.52 -6.26
C ASN A 40 0.63 -6.99 -7.61
N SER A 41 -0.20 -7.05 -8.65
CA SER A 41 0.15 -6.49 -9.95
C SER A 41 0.10 -4.97 -9.90
N GLU A 42 1.00 -4.35 -10.65
CA GLU A 42 0.99 -2.91 -10.91
C GLU A 42 -0.41 -2.45 -11.34
N GLU A 43 -1.06 -3.21 -12.23
CA GLU A 43 -2.42 -2.91 -12.71
C GLU A 43 -3.45 -2.79 -11.58
N ARG A 44 -3.42 -3.69 -10.58
CA ARG A 44 -4.34 -3.62 -9.45
C ARG A 44 -4.08 -2.37 -8.63
N TYR A 45 -2.81 -2.09 -8.29
CA TYR A 45 -2.46 -0.92 -7.51
C TYR A 45 -2.79 0.38 -8.24
N THR A 46 -2.62 0.41 -9.56
CA THR A 46 -3.03 1.52 -10.42
C THR A 46 -4.53 1.75 -10.37
N LYS A 47 -5.34 0.69 -10.51
CA LYS A 47 -6.79 0.80 -10.35
C LYS A 47 -7.19 1.28 -8.96
N GLU A 48 -6.54 0.78 -7.91
CA GLU A 48 -6.81 1.19 -6.54
C GLU A 48 -6.46 2.67 -6.31
N PHE A 49 -5.30 3.11 -6.81
CA PHE A 49 -4.86 4.50 -6.72
C PHE A 49 -5.84 5.45 -7.43
N ILE A 50 -6.19 5.16 -8.68
CA ILE A 50 -7.08 5.99 -9.51
C ILE A 50 -8.49 6.08 -8.91
N ASN A 51 -9.01 4.97 -8.36
CA ASN A 51 -10.35 4.91 -7.79
C ASN A 51 -10.42 5.38 -6.32
N ARG A 52 -9.29 5.59 -5.66
CA ARG A 52 -9.27 6.05 -4.28
C ARG A 52 -9.84 7.47 -4.19
N ARG A 53 -10.88 7.62 -3.37
CA ARG A 53 -11.48 8.89 -2.92
C ARG A 53 -11.48 8.92 -1.41
N GLN A 54 -11.29 10.07 -0.78
CA GLN A 54 -11.40 10.21 0.68
C GLN A 54 -12.78 9.71 1.14
N ARG A 55 -12.80 8.72 2.05
CA ARG A 55 -14.04 8.16 2.58
C ARG A 55 -14.57 9.04 3.70
N GLU A 56 -15.80 8.78 4.14
CA GLU A 56 -16.42 9.62 5.15
C GLU A 56 -15.68 9.65 6.49
N ASN A 57 -15.07 8.52 6.84
CA ASN A 57 -14.36 8.33 8.11
C ASN A 57 -12.85 8.53 7.98
N ASP A 58 -12.34 8.86 6.79
CA ASP A 58 -10.91 9.13 6.61
C ASP A 58 -10.61 10.57 7.00
N SER A 59 -9.59 10.78 7.84
CA SER A 59 -8.94 12.09 7.91
C SER A 59 -8.26 12.43 6.57
N VAL A 60 -7.94 13.71 6.37
CA VAL A 60 -7.20 14.15 5.17
C VAL A 60 -5.81 13.52 5.13
N GLU A 61 -5.17 13.41 6.29
CA GLU A 61 -3.86 12.79 6.49
C GLU A 61 -3.90 11.28 6.19
N GLU A 62 -4.90 10.56 6.71
CA GLU A 62 -5.06 9.12 6.43
C GLU A 62 -5.28 8.84 4.94
N TYR A 63 -6.04 9.71 4.27
CA TYR A 63 -6.21 9.63 2.83
C TYR A 63 -4.89 9.90 2.08
N ALA A 64 -4.16 10.96 2.43
CA ALA A 64 -2.88 11.30 1.82
C ALA A 64 -1.83 10.20 2.02
N ASP A 65 -1.72 9.66 3.23
CA ASP A 65 -0.78 8.59 3.57
C ASP A 65 -1.11 7.30 2.82
N HIS A 66 -2.40 7.00 2.63
CA HIS A 66 -2.79 5.85 1.83
C HIS A 66 -2.38 6.04 0.36
N LEU A 67 -2.60 7.22 -0.24
CA LEU A 67 -2.13 7.49 -1.60
C LEU A 67 -0.61 7.37 -1.73
N LYS A 68 0.16 7.90 -0.76
CA LYS A 68 1.63 7.77 -0.72
C LYS A 68 2.09 6.31 -0.69
N ARG A 69 1.37 5.43 0.02
CA ARG A 69 1.68 3.99 0.08
C ARG A 69 1.34 3.23 -1.20
N LEU A 70 0.32 3.68 -1.94
CA LEU A 70 -0.11 3.08 -3.21
C LEU A 70 0.80 3.50 -4.37
N LEU A 71 1.24 4.76 -4.40
CA LEU A 71 2.02 5.36 -5.48
C LEU A 71 3.22 4.51 -5.96
N PRO A 72 4.15 4.04 -5.11
CA PRO A 72 5.30 3.25 -5.57
C PRO A 72 4.92 1.84 -6.05
N LYS A 73 3.73 1.33 -5.69
CA LYS A 73 3.24 0.02 -6.13
C LYS A 73 2.45 0.10 -7.42
N ALA A 74 1.74 1.22 -7.63
CA ALA A 74 0.99 1.53 -8.83
C ALA A 74 1.89 2.00 -9.98
N PHE A 75 2.95 2.75 -9.66
CA PHE A 75 3.82 3.36 -10.66
C PHE A 75 5.30 3.23 -10.28
N PRO A 76 5.84 1.99 -10.24
CA PRO A 76 7.23 1.76 -9.81
C PRO A 76 8.26 2.47 -10.70
N GLN A 77 7.94 2.73 -11.98
CA GLN A 77 8.81 3.50 -12.88
C GLN A 77 8.87 5.00 -12.61
N LEU A 78 7.93 5.59 -11.85
CA LEU A 78 7.78 7.05 -11.77
C LEU A 78 8.57 7.74 -10.66
N LYS A 79 9.47 7.03 -9.95
CA LYS A 79 10.39 7.51 -8.89
C LYS A 79 10.25 9.01 -8.55
N ASP A 80 10.93 9.89 -9.29
CA ASP A 80 11.06 11.33 -8.99
C ASP A 80 9.97 12.21 -9.65
N GLN A 81 9.11 11.64 -10.50
CA GLN A 81 8.01 12.32 -11.20
C GLN A 81 6.64 12.03 -10.58
N ALA A 82 6.59 11.18 -9.54
CA ALA A 82 5.36 10.67 -8.98
C ALA A 82 4.61 11.72 -8.12
N ASP A 83 5.30 12.75 -7.64
CA ASP A 83 4.72 13.79 -6.78
C ASP A 83 3.60 14.57 -7.46
N GLY A 84 3.73 14.87 -8.75
CA GLY A 84 2.70 15.58 -9.51
C GLY A 84 1.41 14.76 -9.65
N ILE A 85 1.54 13.46 -9.91
CA ILE A 85 0.41 12.53 -10.00
C ILE A 85 -0.25 12.33 -8.64
N LEU A 86 0.57 12.26 -7.58
CA LEU A 86 0.09 12.18 -6.20
C LEU A 86 -0.76 13.38 -5.83
N LEU A 87 -0.26 14.59 -6.11
CA LEU A 87 -0.99 15.83 -5.83
C LEU A 87 -2.29 15.90 -6.63
N GLN A 88 -2.24 15.61 -7.93
CA GLN A 88 -3.42 15.61 -8.79
C GLN A 88 -4.49 14.62 -8.30
N GLN A 89 -4.10 13.40 -7.91
CA GLN A 89 -5.04 12.40 -7.42
C GLN A 89 -5.62 12.80 -6.06
N PHE A 90 -4.82 13.39 -5.18
CA PHE A 90 -5.26 13.88 -3.88
C PHE A 90 -6.32 14.99 -4.03
N GLU A 91 -6.06 15.99 -4.86
CA GLU A 91 -7.01 17.09 -5.12
C GLU A 91 -8.29 16.60 -5.79
N ALA A 92 -8.19 15.66 -6.74
CA ALA A 92 -9.35 15.10 -7.42
C ALA A 92 -10.23 14.20 -6.53
N GLY A 93 -9.68 13.69 -5.43
CA GLY A 93 -10.34 12.70 -4.59
C GLY A 93 -10.63 13.09 -3.15
N ILE A 94 -10.13 14.23 -2.68
CA ILE A 94 -10.50 14.80 -1.39
C ILE A 94 -11.95 15.31 -1.42
N ARG A 95 -12.67 15.19 -0.30
CA ARG A 95 -14.06 15.66 -0.24
C ARG A 95 -14.12 17.19 -0.18
N GLN A 96 -15.09 17.78 -0.88
CA GLN A 96 -15.23 19.24 -1.00
C GLN A 96 -15.54 19.96 0.31
N ASP A 97 -16.24 19.29 1.23
CA ASP A 97 -16.51 19.82 2.57
C ASP A 97 -15.23 19.97 3.39
N MET A 98 -14.24 19.08 3.18
CA MET A 98 -12.93 19.18 3.84
C MET A 98 -12.04 20.27 3.23
N ILE A 99 -12.11 20.50 1.90
CA ILE A 99 -11.39 21.61 1.23
C ILE A 99 -11.84 22.96 1.81
N LYS A 100 -13.13 23.14 2.06
CA LYS A 100 -13.65 24.38 2.66
C LYS A 100 -13.09 24.60 4.06
N PHE A 101 -12.94 23.54 4.87
CA PHE A 101 -12.38 23.64 6.22
C PHE A 101 -10.89 24.04 6.23
N THR A 102 -10.07 23.52 5.32
CA THR A 102 -8.63 23.85 5.27
C THR A 102 -8.35 25.23 4.69
N ILE A 103 -9.12 25.69 3.69
CA ILE A 103 -9.02 27.05 3.14
C ILE A 103 -9.46 28.08 4.19
N LEU A 104 -10.56 27.84 4.90
CA LEU A 104 -11.04 28.76 5.95
C LEU A 104 -10.04 28.90 7.12
N ARG A 105 -9.19 27.90 7.35
CA ARG A 105 -8.18 27.92 8.43
C ARG A 105 -6.85 28.57 8.03
N SER A 106 -6.61 28.74 6.72
CA SER A 106 -5.41 29.34 6.16
C SER A 106 -5.65 30.74 5.57
N ALA A 107 -6.89 31.22 5.56
CA ALA A 107 -7.18 32.63 5.37
C ALA A 107 -6.61 33.42 6.59
N PRO A 108 -5.68 34.36 6.39
CA PRO A 108 -5.27 35.24 7.47
C PRO A 108 -6.49 36.05 7.90
N ASP A 109 -6.75 36.11 9.22
CA ASP A 109 -7.76 36.98 9.83
C ASP A 109 -7.51 38.41 9.33
N SER A 110 -8.23 38.78 8.28
CA SER A 110 -8.16 40.09 7.66
C SER A 110 -9.34 40.87 8.24
N PHE A 111 -9.09 41.53 9.37
CA PHE A 111 -9.91 42.61 9.92
C PHE A 111 -9.14 43.93 9.83
#